data_AF-A0A7S0G8T7-F1
#
_entry.id   AF-A0A7S0G8T7-F1
#
_cell.length_a   1.000
_cell.length_b   1.000
_cell.length_c   1.000
_cell.angle_alpha   90.00
_cell.angle_beta   90.00
_cell.angle_gamma   90.00
#
_symmetry.space_group_name_H-M   'P 1'
#
loop_
_entity.id
_entity.type
_entity.pdbx_description
1 polymer ?
#
loop_
_entity_poly.entity_id
_entity_poly.type
_entity_poly.pdbx_seq_one_letter_code
_entity_poly.pdbx_strand_id
1 'polypeptide(L)'
;EELYGASGQTGANLILAGYEHSTQRAVLRAIHPHGSMDYVPYAALGSGGLAAMSTLEVAYPDETISLDSATELCVRAVTAGITEDLGSGSCIDVCVIDARGLVTYRRTVVEEEELVASHDDEVSERNLFEKHTAIEEEQNEELKNEISDISRTRINGVNGFGSLPYVIKSKRYIVRDEDVWEDERRIWIENELGL
;
A
#
# COMPACT_ATOMS: atom_id res chain seq x y z
N GLU A 1 13.96 -18.02 4.24
CA GLU A 1 14.59 -18.60 5.46
C GLU A 1 14.47 -17.68 6.66
N GLU A 2 14.74 -16.37 6.54
CA GLU A 2 14.64 -15.44 7.68
C GLU A 2 13.29 -15.47 8.41
N LEU A 3 12.16 -15.41 7.68
CA LEU A 3 10.82 -15.47 8.28
C LEU A 3 10.54 -16.80 9.01
N TYR A 4 10.99 -17.90 8.42
CA TYR A 4 10.84 -19.23 9.01
C TYR A 4 11.69 -19.38 10.28
N GLY A 5 12.96 -18.96 10.23
CA GLY A 5 13.86 -18.96 11.39
C GLY A 5 13.36 -18.07 12.53
N ALA A 6 12.74 -16.94 12.20
CA ALA A 6 12.10 -16.05 13.16
C ALA A 6 10.77 -16.61 13.72
N SER A 7 10.24 -17.72 13.19
CA SER A 7 9.03 -18.40 13.68
C SER A 7 7.81 -17.46 13.85
N GLY A 8 7.67 -16.47 12.97
CA GLY A 8 6.56 -15.50 13.01
C GLY A 8 6.83 -14.23 13.84
N GLN A 9 7.95 -14.13 14.58
CA GLN A 9 8.26 -12.96 15.39
C GLN A 9 8.41 -11.66 14.58
N THR A 10 8.85 -11.76 13.32
CA THR A 10 8.95 -10.61 12.41
C THR A 10 7.59 -10.03 12.02
N GLY A 11 6.51 -10.82 12.05
CA GLY A 11 5.15 -10.34 11.78
C GLY A 11 4.91 -9.81 10.36
N ALA A 12 5.73 -10.19 9.37
CA ALA A 12 5.63 -9.65 8.01
C ALA A 12 4.75 -10.52 7.10
N ASN A 13 3.77 -9.87 6.46
CA ASN A 13 2.99 -10.42 5.35
C ASN A 13 3.44 -9.72 4.06
N LEU A 14 3.82 -10.49 3.04
CA LEU A 14 4.39 -9.94 1.81
C LEU A 14 3.68 -10.51 0.58
N ILE A 15 3.37 -9.62 -0.37
CA ILE A 15 3.06 -10.02 -1.75
C ILE A 15 4.32 -9.78 -2.57
N LEU A 16 4.92 -10.86 -3.06
CA LEU A 16 6.06 -10.83 -3.96
C LEU A 16 5.57 -11.09 -5.38
N ALA A 17 5.82 -10.16 -6.29
CA ALA A 17 5.46 -10.29 -7.69
C ALA A 17 6.64 -9.95 -8.60
N GLY A 18 6.70 -10.60 -9.76
CA GLY A 18 7.74 -10.37 -10.75
C GLY A 18 7.46 -11.06 -12.07
N TYR A 19 8.36 -10.90 -13.02
CA TYR A 19 8.36 -11.64 -14.28
C TYR A 19 9.59 -12.54 -14.31
N GLU A 20 9.37 -13.85 -14.50
CA GLU A 20 10.45 -14.83 -14.58
C GLU A 20 10.84 -15.06 -16.05
N HIS A 21 12.04 -14.64 -16.43
CA HIS A 21 12.52 -14.72 -17.82
C HIS A 21 12.79 -16.15 -18.29
N SER A 22 13.15 -17.06 -17.39
CA SER A 22 13.40 -18.47 -17.74
C SER A 22 12.13 -19.20 -18.16
N THR A 23 11.00 -18.91 -17.51
CA THR A 23 9.69 -19.54 -17.79
C THR A 23 8.77 -18.66 -18.64
N GLN A 24 9.16 -17.41 -18.90
CA GLN A 24 8.39 -16.38 -19.61
C GLN A 24 7.01 -16.14 -18.98
N ARG A 25 6.91 -16.21 -17.65
CA ARG A 25 5.66 -16.09 -16.89
C ARG A 25 5.74 -15.01 -15.83
N ALA A 26 4.63 -14.31 -15.63
CA ALA A 26 4.43 -13.53 -14.43
C ALA A 26 4.25 -14.48 -13.24
N VAL A 27 4.92 -14.18 -12.13
CA VAL A 27 4.87 -14.95 -10.89
C VAL A 27 4.41 -14.06 -9.76
N LEU A 28 3.50 -14.57 -8.93
CA LEU A 28 3.01 -13.91 -7.74
C LEU A 28 2.98 -14.92 -6.58
N ARG A 29 3.49 -14.46 -5.43
CA ARG A 29 3.64 -15.26 -4.22
C ARG A 29 3.13 -14.48 -3.03
N ALA A 30 2.23 -15.10 -2.26
CA ALA A 30 1.87 -14.61 -0.94
C ALA A 30 2.78 -15.28 0.09
N ILE A 31 3.45 -14.49 0.91
CA ILE A 31 4.38 -14.95 1.94
C ILE A 31 3.84 -14.53 3.31
N HIS A 32 3.66 -15.51 4.19
CA HIS A 32 3.08 -15.32 5.52
C HIS A 32 4.17 -15.23 6.60
N PRO A 33 3.87 -14.78 7.82
CA PRO A 33 4.88 -14.42 8.82
C PRO A 33 5.72 -15.60 9.30
N HIS A 34 5.15 -16.81 9.25
CA HIS A 34 5.85 -18.06 9.60
C HIS A 34 6.73 -18.60 8.46
N GLY A 35 6.81 -17.88 7.32
CA GLY A 35 7.63 -18.25 6.17
C GLY A 35 6.95 -19.22 5.19
N SER A 36 5.67 -19.55 5.38
CA SER A 36 4.89 -20.28 4.36
C SER A 36 4.66 -19.38 3.14
N MET A 37 4.53 -20.01 1.97
CA MET A 37 4.42 -19.33 0.70
C MET A 37 3.41 -20.02 -0.21
N ASP A 38 2.49 -19.23 -0.77
CA ASP A 38 1.48 -19.68 -1.72
C ASP A 38 1.78 -19.15 -3.13
N TYR A 39 1.58 -20.00 -4.14
CA TYR A 39 1.73 -19.66 -5.55
C TYR A 39 0.34 -19.46 -6.14
N VAL A 40 0.00 -18.22 -6.48
CA VAL A 40 -1.37 -17.86 -6.83
C VAL A 40 -1.41 -16.82 -7.96
N PRO A 41 -2.46 -16.83 -8.80
CA PRO A 41 -2.60 -15.86 -9.89
C PRO A 41 -2.89 -14.43 -9.40
N TYR A 42 -3.50 -14.30 -8.22
CA TYR A 42 -3.74 -13.04 -7.52
C TYR A 42 -3.74 -13.29 -6.01
N ALA A 43 -3.45 -12.25 -5.23
CA ALA A 43 -3.51 -12.31 -3.77
C ALA A 43 -3.92 -10.96 -3.19
N ALA A 44 -4.59 -10.99 -2.04
CA ALA A 44 -4.83 -9.83 -1.20
C ALA A 44 -4.49 -10.22 0.25
N LEU A 45 -3.66 -9.42 0.90
CA LEU A 45 -3.21 -9.60 2.29
C LEU A 45 -3.54 -8.34 3.10
N GLY A 46 -3.50 -8.45 4.43
CA GLY A 46 -3.86 -7.35 5.35
C GLY A 46 -5.30 -7.44 5.86
N SER A 47 -5.71 -6.47 6.69
CA SER A 47 -7.03 -6.45 7.34
C SER A 47 -8.18 -6.28 6.34
N GLY A 48 -8.03 -5.41 5.33
CA GLY A 48 -8.97 -5.28 4.21
C GLY A 48 -8.86 -6.38 3.14
N GLY A 49 -8.01 -7.37 3.36
CA GLY A 49 -7.70 -8.41 2.38
C GLY A 49 -8.90 -9.25 1.95
N LEU A 50 -9.86 -9.51 2.85
CA LEU A 50 -11.05 -10.30 2.53
C LEU A 50 -12.01 -9.55 1.58
N ALA A 51 -12.22 -8.25 1.80
CA ALA A 51 -13.06 -7.43 0.92
C ALA A 51 -12.40 -7.30 -0.46
N ALA A 52 -11.09 -7.06 -0.51
CA ALA A 52 -10.33 -7.05 -1.75
C ALA A 52 -10.38 -8.41 -2.48
N MET A 53 -10.21 -9.51 -1.76
CA MET A 53 -10.27 -10.86 -2.32
C MET A 53 -11.64 -11.15 -2.95
N SER A 54 -12.73 -10.74 -2.32
CA SER A 54 -14.07 -10.93 -2.89
C SER A 54 -14.24 -10.27 -4.26
N THR A 55 -13.63 -9.09 -4.45
CA THR A 55 -13.64 -8.38 -5.73
C THR A 55 -12.80 -9.09 -6.79
N LEU A 56 -11.64 -9.63 -6.38
CA LEU A 56 -10.75 -10.38 -7.25
C LEU A 56 -11.39 -11.70 -7.71
N GLU A 57 -11.94 -12.49 -6.79
CA GLU A 57 -12.61 -13.76 -7.11
C GLU A 57 -13.76 -13.61 -8.12
N VAL A 58 -14.51 -12.50 -8.04
CA VAL A 58 -15.66 -12.28 -8.93
C VAL A 58 -15.25 -11.86 -10.34
N ALA A 59 -14.12 -11.18 -10.50
CA ALA A 59 -13.81 -10.46 -11.73
C ALA A 59 -12.42 -10.75 -12.33
N TYR A 60 -11.59 -11.54 -11.67
CA TYR A 60 -10.36 -12.03 -12.25
C TYR A 60 -10.71 -13.01 -13.38
N PRO A 61 -10.25 -12.77 -14.62
CA PRO A 61 -10.61 -13.61 -15.75
C PRO A 61 -9.81 -14.92 -15.77
N ASP A 62 -10.39 -15.97 -16.33
CA ASP A 62 -9.71 -17.25 -16.58
C ASP A 62 -8.63 -17.14 -17.68
N GLU A 63 -8.75 -16.12 -18.55
CA GLU A 63 -7.86 -15.86 -19.69
C GLU A 63 -7.02 -14.58 -19.50
N THR A 64 -6.49 -14.03 -20.60
CA THR A 64 -5.66 -12.82 -20.59
C THR A 64 -6.47 -11.57 -20.26
N ILE A 65 -5.89 -10.69 -19.44
CA ILE A 65 -6.43 -9.37 -19.11
C ILE A 65 -5.56 -8.25 -19.71
N SER A 66 -6.19 -7.15 -20.13
CA SER A 66 -5.46 -5.95 -20.58
C SER A 66 -4.84 -5.20 -19.38
N LEU A 67 -3.78 -4.42 -19.61
CA LEU A 67 -3.14 -3.65 -18.53
C LEU A 67 -4.11 -2.66 -17.86
N ASP A 68 -4.94 -1.98 -18.66
CA ASP A 68 -5.88 -0.98 -18.14
C ASP A 68 -6.97 -1.66 -17.30
N SER A 69 -7.54 -2.76 -17.80
CA SER A 69 -8.55 -3.54 -17.08
C SER A 69 -7.98 -4.19 -15.81
N ALA A 70 -6.74 -4.66 -15.84
CA ALA A 70 -6.06 -5.20 -14.66
C ALA A 70 -5.82 -4.12 -13.60
N THR A 71 -5.39 -2.93 -14.04
CA THR A 71 -5.18 -1.79 -13.15
C THR A 71 -6.50 -1.38 -12.49
N GLU A 72 -7.58 -1.27 -13.27
CA GLU A 72 -8.92 -0.97 -12.75
C GLU A 72 -9.41 -2.03 -11.76
N LEU A 73 -9.20 -3.32 -12.06
CA LEU A 73 -9.54 -4.41 -11.16
C LEU A 73 -8.80 -4.32 -9.82
N CYS A 74 -7.49 -4.06 -9.85
CA CYS A 74 -6.69 -3.87 -8.65
C CYS A 74 -7.14 -2.65 -7.84
N VAL A 75 -7.40 -1.52 -8.50
CA VAL A 75 -7.92 -0.30 -7.86
C VAL A 75 -9.26 -0.59 -7.18
N ARG A 76 -10.19 -1.27 -7.87
CA ARG A 76 -11.49 -1.64 -7.32
C ARG A 76 -11.38 -2.58 -6.12
N ALA A 77 -10.47 -3.56 -6.18
CA ALA A 77 -10.22 -4.48 -5.06
C ALA A 77 -9.69 -3.75 -3.82
N VAL A 78 -8.71 -2.86 -3.99
CA VAL A 78 -8.16 -2.06 -2.87
C VAL A 78 -9.20 -1.08 -2.34
N THR A 79 -10.02 -0.49 -3.22
CA THR A 79 -11.13 0.40 -2.82
C THR A 79 -12.13 -0.35 -1.94
N ALA A 80 -12.52 -1.58 -2.31
CA ALA A 80 -13.38 -2.42 -1.48
C ALA A 80 -12.76 -2.72 -0.10
N GLY A 81 -11.44 -2.92 -0.05
CA GLY A 81 -10.69 -3.01 1.21
C GLY A 81 -10.81 -1.75 2.05
N ILE A 82 -10.61 -0.58 1.46
CA ILE A 82 -10.71 0.72 2.15
C ILE A 82 -12.14 0.97 2.66
N THR A 83 -13.17 0.66 1.88
CA THR A 83 -14.56 0.95 2.28
C THR A 83 -15.08 0.03 3.38
N GLU A 84 -14.61 -1.22 3.43
CA GLU A 84 -15.14 -2.25 4.34
C GLU A 84 -14.24 -2.53 5.56
N ASP A 85 -13.01 -2.02 5.58
CA ASP A 85 -12.07 -2.21 6.69
C ASP A 85 -11.59 -0.88 7.27
N LEU A 86 -11.94 -0.63 8.54
CA LEU A 86 -11.51 0.57 9.28
C LEU A 86 -9.99 0.66 9.47
N GLY A 87 -9.27 -0.45 9.33
CA GLY A 87 -7.80 -0.48 9.34
C GLY A 87 -7.16 -0.03 8.02
N SER A 88 -7.96 0.15 6.97
CA SER A 88 -7.54 0.53 5.62
C SER A 88 -8.03 1.95 5.29
N GLY A 89 -7.30 2.69 4.44
CA GLY A 89 -7.64 4.08 4.12
C GLY A 89 -6.62 4.78 3.23
N SER A 90 -6.81 6.08 3.05
CA SER A 90 -5.94 6.98 2.28
C SER A 90 -5.93 6.70 0.77
N CYS A 91 -4.82 6.97 0.08
CA CYS A 91 -4.68 6.89 -1.36
C CYS A 91 -4.30 5.48 -1.87
N ILE A 92 -4.62 5.20 -3.13
CA ILE A 92 -4.24 3.94 -3.80
C ILE A 92 -3.00 4.16 -4.68
N ASP A 93 -1.96 3.36 -4.45
CA ASP A 93 -0.74 3.32 -5.26
C ASP A 93 -0.77 2.10 -6.21
N VAL A 94 -0.21 2.24 -7.42
CA VAL A 94 -0.13 1.15 -8.41
C VAL A 94 1.30 0.95 -8.87
N CYS A 95 1.74 -0.31 -8.92
CA CYS A 95 3.02 -0.72 -9.48
C CYS A 95 2.79 -1.74 -10.59
N VAL A 96 3.37 -1.48 -11.76
CA VAL A 96 3.32 -2.36 -12.93
C VAL A 96 4.73 -2.84 -13.25
N ILE A 97 4.89 -4.16 -13.36
CA ILE A 97 6.13 -4.82 -13.77
C ILE A 97 5.87 -5.46 -15.12
N ASP A 98 6.65 -5.11 -16.13
CA ASP A 98 6.51 -5.70 -17.47
C ASP A 98 7.55 -6.81 -17.75
N ALA A 99 7.32 -7.54 -18.84
CA ALA A 99 8.20 -8.61 -19.29
C ALA A 99 9.58 -8.14 -19.80
N ARG A 100 9.81 -6.82 -19.89
CA ARG A 100 11.11 -6.21 -20.24
C ARG A 100 11.89 -5.79 -18.99
N GLY A 101 11.34 -6.06 -17.79
CA GLY A 101 11.92 -5.62 -16.51
C GLY A 101 11.67 -4.14 -16.18
N LEU A 102 10.82 -3.44 -16.94
CA LEU A 102 10.44 -2.06 -16.63
C LEU A 102 9.43 -2.06 -15.47
N VAL A 103 9.77 -1.30 -14.44
CA VAL A 103 8.90 -1.07 -13.28
C VAL A 103 8.34 0.35 -13.35
N THR A 104 7.01 0.45 -13.48
CA THR A 104 6.28 1.72 -13.45
C THR A 104 5.52 1.82 -12.14
N TYR A 105 5.91 2.76 -11.29
CA TYR A 105 5.24 3.01 -10.00
C TYR A 105 4.56 4.37 -10.03
N ARG A 106 3.25 4.38 -9.77
CA ARG A 106 2.40 5.56 -9.73
C ARG A 106 1.80 5.67 -8.34
N ARG A 107 2.06 6.79 -7.67
CA ARG A 107 1.45 7.09 -6.38
C ARG A 107 0.13 7.83 -6.58
N THR A 108 -0.80 7.62 -5.65
CA THR A 108 -2.05 8.38 -5.58
C THR A 108 -2.82 8.33 -6.92
N VAL A 109 -3.06 7.11 -7.41
CA VAL A 109 -3.91 6.88 -8.59
C VAL A 109 -5.37 7.19 -8.26
N VAL A 110 -5.77 6.91 -7.03
CA VAL A 110 -7.04 7.37 -6.44
C VAL A 110 -6.68 8.25 -5.24
N GLU A 111 -7.22 9.47 -5.25
CA GLU A 111 -7.11 10.41 -4.14
C GLU A 111 -8.00 9.98 -2.98
N GLU A 112 -7.63 10.42 -1.78
CA GLU A 112 -8.42 10.16 -0.58
C GLU A 112 -9.73 10.96 -0.61
N GLU A 113 -10.79 10.39 -0.03
CA GLU A 113 -12.06 11.09 0.07
C GLU A 113 -11.93 12.30 1.01
N GLU A 114 -12.30 13.48 0.51
CA GLU A 114 -12.40 14.67 1.34
C GLU A 114 -13.69 14.62 2.16
N LEU A 115 -13.55 14.71 3.49
CA LEU A 115 -14.68 14.85 4.38
C LEU A 115 -15.38 16.19 4.10
N VAL A 116 -16.67 16.13 3.75
CA VAL A 116 -17.50 17.32 3.68
C VAL A 116 -17.78 17.77 5.12
N ALA A 117 -17.26 18.92 5.50
CA ALA A 117 -17.53 19.51 6.81
C ALA A 117 -19.05 19.67 6.99
N SER A 118 -19.62 19.06 8.03
CA SER A 118 -21.01 19.28 8.37
C SER A 118 -21.17 20.60 9.14
N HIS A 119 -22.37 21.18 9.13
CA HIS A 119 -22.63 22.42 9.86
C HIS A 119 -22.41 22.26 11.38
N ASP A 120 -22.60 21.05 11.91
CA ASP A 120 -22.36 20.72 13.30
C ASP A 120 -20.85 20.58 13.62
N ASP A 121 -20.04 20.18 12.64
CA ASP A 121 -18.57 20.13 12.78
C ASP A 121 -17.97 21.54 12.88
N GLU A 122 -18.47 22.51 12.11
CA GLU A 122 -18.03 23.91 12.26
C GLU A 122 -18.34 24.48 13.65
N VAL A 123 -19.48 24.08 14.24
CA VAL A 123 -19.88 24.49 15.59
C VAL A 123 -19.03 23.77 16.63
N SER A 124 -18.74 22.48 16.43
CA SER A 124 -17.86 21.69 17.29
C SER A 124 -16.43 22.20 17.27
N GLU A 125 -15.87 22.51 16.10
CA GLU A 125 -14.54 23.11 15.95
C GLU A 125 -14.48 24.49 16.59
N ARG A 126 -15.48 25.35 16.38
CA ARG A 126 -15.59 26.64 17.07
C ARG A 126 -15.63 26.46 18.59
N ASN A 127 -16.42 25.52 19.09
CA ASN A 127 -16.51 25.22 20.51
C ASN A 127 -15.17 24.69 21.06
N LEU A 128 -14.45 23.85 20.32
CA LEU A 128 -13.15 23.30 20.73
C LEU A 128 -12.09 24.40 20.72
N PHE A 129 -12.10 25.25 19.69
CA PHE A 129 -11.24 26.40 19.56
C PHE A 129 -11.45 27.38 20.70
N GLU A 130 -12.69 27.81 20.96
CA GLU A 130 -13.08 28.67 22.09
C GLU A 130 -12.70 28.06 23.44
N LYS A 131 -12.83 26.73 23.62
CA LYS A 131 -12.43 26.05 24.86
C LYS A 131 -10.92 26.09 25.09
N HIS A 132 -10.12 26.10 24.03
CA HIS A 132 -8.67 26.24 24.09
C HIS A 132 -8.21 27.70 24.13
N THR A 133 -8.94 28.64 23.49
CA THR A 133 -8.63 30.09 23.52
C THR A 133 -9.15 30.80 24.75
N ALA A 134 -10.18 30.28 25.43
CA ALA A 134 -10.65 30.82 26.72
C ALA A 134 -9.60 30.66 27.85
N ILE A 135 -8.50 29.92 27.62
CA ILE A 135 -7.33 29.88 28.50
C ILE A 135 -6.33 31.01 28.17
N GLU A 136 -6.45 31.65 27.01
CA GLU A 136 -5.56 32.72 26.51
C GLU A 136 -6.33 33.97 26.09
N GLU A 137 -7.38 34.35 26.82
CA GLU A 137 -7.95 35.70 26.69
C GLU A 137 -7.12 36.72 27.47
N GLU A 138 -5.91 36.97 26.98
CA GLU A 138 -5.38 38.33 26.98
C GLU A 138 -4.49 38.53 25.73
N GLN A 139 -5.05 39.25 24.75
CA GLN A 139 -4.40 39.81 23.54
C GLN A 139 -4.20 38.88 22.33
N ASN A 140 -5.13 38.91 21.36
CA ASN A 140 -4.86 39.43 20.00
C ASN A 140 -6.02 39.20 19.02
N GLU A 141 -6.59 40.27 18.49
CA GLU A 141 -7.59 40.25 17.40
C GLU A 141 -6.96 39.93 16.02
N GLU A 142 -5.64 40.03 15.86
CA GLU A 142 -4.92 39.69 14.62
C GLU A 142 -4.80 38.17 14.40
N LEU A 143 -4.70 37.38 15.47
CA LEU A 143 -4.59 35.91 15.43
C LEU A 143 -5.85 35.24 14.85
N LYS A 144 -7.04 35.81 15.11
CA LYS A 144 -8.33 35.26 14.64
C LYS A 144 -8.45 35.21 13.11
N ASN A 145 -7.85 36.16 12.40
CA ASN A 145 -7.89 36.19 10.94
C ASN A 145 -6.93 35.16 10.33
N GLU A 146 -5.73 34.96 10.88
CA GLU A 146 -4.80 33.90 10.44
C GLU A 146 -5.36 32.49 10.69
N ILE A 147 -6.09 32.29 11.80
CA ILE A 147 -6.70 30.99 12.14
C ILE A 147 -7.83 30.61 11.19
N SER A 148 -8.59 31.59 10.69
CA SER A 148 -9.66 31.34 9.70
C SER A 148 -9.11 30.81 8.36
N ASP A 149 -7.87 31.18 8.02
CA ASP A 149 -7.16 30.62 6.86
C ASP A 149 -6.49 29.28 7.19
N ILE A 150 -6.15 29.02 8.47
CA ILE A 150 -5.63 27.72 8.93
C ILE A 150 -6.72 26.64 8.98
N SER A 151 -7.97 26.95 9.33
CA SER A 151 -9.09 25.99 9.26
C SER A 151 -9.43 25.55 7.82
N ARG A 152 -8.97 26.28 6.80
CA ARG A 152 -9.01 25.84 5.39
C ARG A 152 -7.81 24.98 5.00
N THR A 153 -6.87 24.74 5.91
CA THR A 153 -5.72 23.87 5.66
C THR A 153 -6.17 22.43 5.79
N ARG A 154 -6.44 21.83 4.63
CA ARG A 154 -6.47 20.39 4.32
C ARG A 154 -6.17 19.51 5.54
N ILE A 155 -7.20 18.84 6.06
CA ILE A 155 -6.98 17.70 6.94
C ILE A 155 -6.30 16.65 6.06
N ASN A 156 -4.97 16.58 6.15
CA ASN A 156 -4.21 15.54 5.46
C ASN A 156 -4.70 14.20 5.95
N GLY A 157 -4.86 13.27 5.02
CA GLY A 157 -5.26 11.90 5.27
C GLY A 157 -4.71 11.28 6.54
N VAL A 158 -5.57 10.56 7.24
CA VAL A 158 -5.15 9.74 8.36
C VAL A 158 -4.60 8.44 7.80
N ASN A 159 -3.32 8.18 8.02
CA ASN A 159 -2.82 6.82 7.89
C ASN A 159 -3.33 6.01 9.09
N GLY A 160 -3.30 4.68 9.03
CA GLY A 160 -3.64 3.81 10.17
C GLY A 160 -2.80 4.02 11.45
N PHE A 161 -1.92 5.05 11.49
CA PHE A 161 -1.15 5.52 12.65
C PHE A 161 -1.49 6.97 13.07
N GLY A 162 -2.53 7.59 12.50
CA GLY A 162 -2.97 8.96 12.78
C GLY A 162 -2.62 10.00 11.70
N SER A 163 -2.68 11.28 12.04
CA SER A 163 -2.39 12.43 11.15
C SER A 163 -0.87 12.69 10.94
N LEU A 164 -0.02 11.70 11.22
CA LEU A 164 1.43 11.83 11.06
C LEU A 164 1.81 11.74 9.58
N PRO A 165 2.51 12.74 9.02
CA PRO A 165 3.01 12.67 7.65
C PRO A 165 4.02 11.53 7.55
N TYR A 166 3.70 10.52 6.75
CA TYR A 166 4.58 9.39 6.47
C TYR A 166 5.04 9.44 5.02
N VAL A 167 6.34 9.54 4.82
CA VAL A 167 6.97 9.43 3.50
C VAL A 167 7.51 8.01 3.40
N ILE A 168 6.88 7.18 2.57
CA ILE A 168 7.47 5.91 2.18
C ILE A 168 8.69 6.24 1.31
N LYS A 169 9.88 6.24 1.91
CA LYS A 169 11.15 6.21 1.16
C LYS A 169 11.29 4.81 0.56
N SER A 170 10.66 4.59 -0.58
CA SER A 170 10.89 3.39 -1.39
C SER A 170 12.37 3.36 -1.77
N LYS A 171 13.14 2.44 -1.16
CA LYS A 171 14.49 2.14 -1.61
C LYS A 171 14.35 1.26 -2.84
N ARG A 172 14.60 1.82 -4.02
CA ARG A 172 14.78 1.03 -5.23
C ARG A 172 16.10 0.25 -5.10
N TYR A 173 16.02 -1.03 -4.77
CA TYR A 173 17.14 -1.95 -4.91
C TYR A 173 17.13 -2.47 -6.34
N ILE A 174 18.08 -2.00 -7.15
CA ILE A 174 18.41 -2.64 -8.44
C ILE A 174 19.37 -3.76 -8.07
N VAL A 175 18.86 -5.00 -8.04
CA VAL A 175 19.72 -6.18 -7.87
C VAL A 175 20.65 -6.25 -9.08
N ARG A 176 21.92 -6.58 -8.84
CA ARG A 176 22.94 -6.71 -9.90
C ARG A 176 22.51 -7.83 -10.87
N ASP A 177 22.98 -7.72 -12.12
CA ASP A 177 22.65 -8.56 -13.28
C ASP A 177 22.18 -9.98 -12.92
N GLU A 178 21.01 -10.36 -13.44
CA GLU A 178 20.39 -11.67 -13.26
C GLU A 178 21.35 -12.81 -13.63
N ASP A 179 22.23 -12.56 -14.60
CA ASP A 179 23.32 -13.44 -15.03
C ASP A 179 24.29 -13.81 -13.90
N VAL A 180 24.61 -12.85 -13.01
CA VAL A 180 25.51 -13.08 -11.88
C VAL A 180 24.88 -14.03 -10.87
N TRP A 181 23.56 -13.90 -10.65
CA TRP A 181 22.83 -14.74 -9.71
C TRP A 181 22.61 -16.15 -10.25
N GLU A 182 22.34 -16.28 -11.55
CA GLU A 182 22.26 -17.56 -12.24
C GLU A 182 23.62 -18.29 -12.25
N ASP A 183 24.73 -17.57 -12.42
CA ASP A 183 26.07 -18.15 -12.32
C ASP A 183 26.41 -18.60 -10.89
N GLU A 184 26.10 -17.80 -9.87
CA GLU A 184 26.27 -18.18 -8.46
C GLU A 184 25.41 -19.40 -8.09
N ARG A 185 24.16 -19.43 -8.56
CA ARG A 185 23.26 -20.57 -8.38
C ARG A 185 23.77 -21.82 -9.09
N ARG A 186 24.30 -21.69 -10.31
CA ARG A 186 24.88 -22.82 -11.06
C ARG A 186 26.08 -23.39 -10.33
N ILE A 187 27.00 -22.54 -9.87
CA ILE A 187 28.18 -22.93 -9.08
C ILE A 187 27.75 -23.64 -7.78
N TRP A 188 26.72 -23.14 -7.10
CA TRP A 188 26.20 -23.78 -5.89
C TRP A 188 25.61 -25.17 -6.18
N ILE A 189 24.82 -25.31 -7.26
CA ILE A 189 24.25 -26.59 -7.69
C ILE A 189 25.34 -27.60 -8.06
N GLU A 190 26.37 -27.18 -8.80
CA GLU A 190 27.52 -28.04 -9.16
C GLU A 190 28.27 -28.52 -7.91
N ASN A 191 28.50 -27.64 -6.93
CA ASN A 191 29.17 -28.00 -5.69
C ASN A 191 28.35 -28.97 -4.82
N GLU A 192 27.03 -28.83 -4.77
CA GLU A 192 26.18 -29.62 -3.88
C GLU A 192 25.74 -30.95 -4.52
N LEU A 193 25.61 -31.01 -5.85
CA LEU A 193 25.17 -32.20 -6.59
C LEU A 193 26.30 -32.92 -7.34
N GLY A 194 27.49 -32.32 -7.44
CA GLY A 194 28.67 -32.93 -8.06
C GLY A 194 28.53 -33.22 -9.55
N LEU A 195 27.72 -32.42 -10.26
CA LEU A 195 27.54 -32.47 -11.71
C LEU A 195 28.59 -31.63 -12.45
#